data_AF-L1IY97-F1
#
_entry.id   AF-L1IY97-F1
#
_cell.length_a   1.000
_cell.length_b   1.000
_cell.length_c   1.000
_cell.angle_alpha   90.00
_cell.angle_beta   90.00
_cell.angle_gamma   90.00
#
_symmetry.space_group_name_H-M   'P 1'
#
loop_
_entity.id
_entity.type
_entity.pdbx_description
1 polymer ?
#
loop_
_entity_poly.entity_id
_entity_poly.type
_entity_poly.pdbx_seq_one_letter_code
_entity_poly.pdbx_strand_id
1 'polypeptide(L)'
;MGLVEVGEDMSGLIWPKTRILAGMMVCKELNRLLRSMLDSDRTSLIRVELRVRKDVSACMLERVDLSKFRSGMVELTLTEGSQLKPTLAAIARASDKGLRHLVLDLDNNPSTADLIRIESERGEEWAKWIAEYARIATLGGVSAVLETLETHKTSAVLCENACRILVFLARNFDNQRLIAEAGGINLVVNVMRLHLEDARVQERGCAALSNLACNAQNEAKLLEGGVIAVILTSMRRHRLASVSEWACRALRNIACYSDNPIRIAQEGGIETILDLMQEHRESAGLQEEACAVLHNLALDVESKSAIVAAGGIESILQGMEEHLASIQVQQEACAALQVFSEWRGYHRRILRAGGVRVLNEVVRIHNHPRVTNSAHSCLSLLSPLASSASSSSSVV
;
A
#
# COMPACT_ATOMS: atom_id res chain seq x y z
N MET A 1 39.64 13.86 -21.36
CA MET A 1 40.21 13.26 -20.14
C MET A 1 39.11 13.24 -19.10
N GLY A 2 38.68 12.06 -18.65
CA GLY A 2 37.71 11.94 -17.55
C GLY A 2 38.44 12.13 -16.22
N LEU A 3 37.92 12.98 -15.35
CA LEU A 3 38.38 13.11 -13.97
C LEU A 3 37.57 12.12 -13.10
N VAL A 4 38.28 11.27 -12.37
CA VAL A 4 37.69 10.47 -11.28
C VAL A 4 37.90 11.29 -10.01
N GLU A 5 36.81 11.83 -9.45
CA GLU A 5 36.84 12.49 -8.15
C GLU A 5 36.31 11.52 -7.10
N VAL A 6 36.97 11.45 -5.95
CA VAL A 6 36.48 10.68 -4.81
C VAL A 6 35.61 11.63 -3.99
N GLY A 7 34.33 11.31 -3.80
CA GLY A 7 33.42 12.15 -3.02
C GLY A 7 32.71 11.33 -1.95
N GLU A 8 32.78 11.80 -0.69
CA GLU A 8 32.05 11.26 0.45
C GLU A 8 30.58 11.68 0.42
N ASP A 9 29.70 10.83 0.95
CA ASP A 9 28.31 11.15 1.27
C ASP A 9 28.15 11.40 2.78
N MET A 10 27.05 12.01 3.22
CA MET A 10 26.76 12.35 4.63
C MET A 10 26.73 11.16 5.62
N SER A 11 26.90 9.93 5.14
CA SER A 11 27.08 8.68 5.90
C SER A 11 28.56 8.25 6.05
N GLY A 12 29.52 9.00 5.50
CA GLY A 12 30.95 8.73 5.61
C GLY A 12 31.47 7.58 4.75
N LEU A 13 30.67 7.02 3.84
CA LEU A 13 31.17 6.05 2.86
C LEU A 13 31.85 6.73 1.67
N ILE A 14 33.11 6.33 1.43
CA ILE A 14 33.97 6.81 0.34
C ILE A 14 33.69 5.97 -0.92
N TRP A 15 33.17 6.60 -1.98
CA TRP A 15 32.91 5.94 -3.27
C TRP A 15 33.71 6.61 -4.41
N PRO A 16 34.19 5.84 -5.41
CA PRO A 16 34.76 6.42 -6.62
C PRO A 16 33.64 7.05 -7.47
N LYS A 17 33.66 8.38 -7.69
CA LYS A 17 32.78 9.06 -8.65
C LYS A 17 33.53 9.31 -9.96
N THR A 18 33.08 8.71 -11.05
CA THR A 18 33.60 9.03 -12.39
C THR A 18 32.70 10.09 -13.02
N ARG A 19 33.22 11.31 -13.21
CA ARG A 19 32.45 12.42 -13.79
C ARG A 19 32.74 12.50 -15.29
N ILE A 20 31.76 12.12 -16.11
CA ILE A 20 31.88 12.20 -17.58
C ILE A 20 31.22 13.51 -18.03
N LEU A 21 32.02 14.48 -18.45
CA LEU A 21 31.57 15.74 -19.06
C LEU A 21 31.86 15.68 -20.58
N ALA A 22 30.91 15.37 -21.46
CA ALA A 22 31.04 15.65 -22.91
C ALA A 22 29.81 15.31 -23.78
N GLY A 23 29.68 16.03 -24.91
CA GLY A 23 28.91 15.67 -26.11
C GLY A 23 29.49 14.47 -26.89
N MET A 24 29.53 14.50 -28.24
CA MET A 24 29.75 13.39 -29.24
C MET A 24 30.66 12.16 -28.91
N MET A 25 31.47 12.16 -27.85
CA MET A 25 32.33 11.05 -27.42
C MET A 25 31.69 10.09 -26.39
N VAL A 26 30.40 10.23 -26.07
CA VAL A 26 29.72 9.47 -24.99
C VAL A 26 29.84 7.95 -25.15
N CYS A 27 29.56 7.38 -26.33
CA CYS A 27 29.36 5.93 -26.46
C CYS A 27 30.65 5.11 -26.37
N LYS A 28 31.75 5.57 -26.97
CA LYS A 28 33.01 4.81 -27.00
C LYS A 28 33.67 4.81 -25.63
N GLU A 29 33.74 5.97 -24.99
CA GLU A 29 34.42 6.08 -23.70
C GLU A 29 33.58 5.50 -22.56
N LEU A 30 32.25 5.63 -22.60
CA LEU A 30 31.36 4.94 -21.66
C LEU A 30 31.46 3.42 -21.83
N ASN A 31 31.40 2.89 -23.06
CA ASN A 31 31.58 1.44 -23.28
C ASN A 31 33.00 0.97 -22.91
N ARG A 32 34.03 1.79 -23.07
CA ARG A 32 35.41 1.47 -22.67
C ARG A 32 35.56 1.42 -21.15
N LEU A 33 35.00 2.40 -20.44
CA LEU A 33 34.94 2.44 -18.97
C LEU A 33 34.14 1.24 -18.44
N LEU A 34 32.96 0.97 -19.00
CA LEU A 34 32.12 -0.17 -18.63
C LEU A 34 32.86 -1.50 -18.84
N ARG A 35 33.59 -1.68 -19.95
CA ARG A 35 34.42 -2.89 -20.19
C ARG A 35 35.58 -3.00 -19.21
N SER A 36 36.33 -1.92 -18.99
CA SER A 36 37.45 -1.89 -18.05
C SER A 36 37.00 -2.19 -16.61
N MET A 37 35.75 -1.89 -16.26
CA MET A 37 35.18 -2.16 -14.95
C MET A 37 34.64 -3.60 -14.82
N LEU A 38 34.12 -4.18 -15.90
CA LEU A 38 33.68 -5.59 -15.96
C LEU A 38 34.84 -6.59 -15.76
N ASP A 39 36.07 -6.21 -16.16
CA ASP A 39 37.27 -7.04 -15.99
C ASP A 39 37.82 -7.00 -14.54
N SER A 40 37.33 -6.09 -13.70
CA SER A 40 37.69 -6.02 -12.29
C SER A 40 36.61 -6.71 -11.46
N ASP A 41 36.95 -7.85 -10.86
CA ASP A 41 36.08 -8.76 -10.10
C ASP A 41 35.59 -8.19 -8.75
N ARG A 42 35.25 -6.89 -8.72
CA ARG A 42 34.79 -6.19 -7.53
C ARG A 42 33.27 -6.10 -7.56
N THR A 43 32.65 -6.88 -6.68
CA THR A 43 31.23 -6.85 -6.28
C THR A 43 30.79 -5.54 -5.60
N SER A 44 31.53 -4.45 -5.80
CA SER A 44 31.24 -3.13 -5.24
C SER A 44 30.06 -2.49 -5.97
N LEU A 45 29.12 -1.89 -5.24
CA LEU A 45 28.14 -0.96 -5.82
C LEU A 45 28.89 0.15 -6.59
N ILE A 46 28.67 0.27 -7.90
CA ILE A 46 29.33 1.29 -8.73
C ILE A 46 28.34 2.36 -9.14
N ARG A 47 28.43 3.55 -8.53
CA ARG A 47 27.63 4.73 -8.89
C ARG A 47 28.27 5.42 -10.10
N VAL A 48 27.58 5.43 -11.25
CA VAL A 48 28.03 6.12 -12.47
C VAL A 48 27.13 7.32 -12.72
N GLU A 49 27.62 8.55 -12.48
CA GLU A 49 26.91 9.81 -12.74
C GLU A 49 27.10 10.27 -14.19
N LEU A 50 26.03 10.23 -14.99
CA LEU A 50 26.06 10.65 -16.40
C LEU A 50 25.27 11.94 -16.62
N ARG A 51 25.99 13.06 -16.80
CA ARG A 51 25.39 14.35 -17.17
C ARG A 51 25.34 14.52 -18.68
N VAL A 52 24.15 14.45 -19.24
CA VAL A 52 23.91 14.61 -20.68
C VAL A 52 23.58 16.08 -20.97
N ARG A 53 24.34 16.73 -21.87
CA ARG A 53 24.05 18.09 -22.37
C ARG A 53 23.09 18.04 -23.57
N LYS A 54 22.45 19.18 -23.88
CA LYS A 54 21.44 19.41 -24.93
C LYS A 54 21.72 18.81 -26.32
N ASP A 55 22.96 18.42 -26.61
CA ASP A 55 23.44 18.08 -27.96
C ASP A 55 23.63 16.57 -28.20
N VAL A 56 23.28 15.72 -27.23
CA VAL A 56 23.40 14.26 -27.35
C VAL A 56 22.10 13.66 -27.90
N SER A 57 22.16 13.04 -29.08
CA SER A 57 21.00 12.41 -29.73
C SER A 57 20.65 11.05 -29.11
N ALA A 58 19.36 10.72 -29.04
CA ALA A 58 18.86 9.45 -28.49
C ALA A 58 19.47 8.20 -29.16
N CYS A 59 19.82 8.28 -30.45
CA CYS A 59 20.47 7.17 -31.18
C CYS A 59 21.88 6.82 -30.66
N MET A 60 22.55 7.74 -29.97
CA MET A 60 23.85 7.46 -29.34
C MET A 60 23.68 6.58 -28.09
N LEU A 61 22.61 6.76 -27.33
CA LEU A 61 22.38 6.02 -26.08
C LEU A 61 21.89 4.58 -26.30
N GLU A 62 21.19 4.31 -27.42
CA GLU A 62 20.81 2.93 -27.81
C GLU A 62 22.01 2.01 -28.06
N ARG A 63 23.21 2.57 -28.28
CA ARG A 63 24.45 1.81 -28.50
C ARG A 63 25.17 1.42 -27.20
N VAL A 64 24.58 1.73 -26.04
CA VAL A 64 25.12 1.35 -24.73
C VAL A 64 24.48 0.02 -24.31
N ASP A 65 25.28 -1.04 -24.31
CA ASP A 65 24.82 -2.39 -23.95
C ASP A 65 24.98 -2.63 -22.44
N LEU A 66 23.88 -2.47 -21.70
CA LEU A 66 23.84 -2.62 -20.24
C LEU A 66 23.53 -4.05 -19.79
N SER A 67 23.34 -4.99 -20.72
CA SER A 67 23.02 -6.40 -20.43
C SER A 67 24.11 -7.16 -19.67
N LYS A 68 25.34 -6.62 -19.69
CA LYS A 68 26.50 -7.22 -19.04
C LYS A 68 26.63 -6.86 -17.55
N PHE A 69 25.84 -5.91 -17.06
CA PHE A 69 25.82 -5.47 -15.67
C PHE A 69 24.94 -6.40 -14.82
N ARG A 70 25.53 -7.39 -14.15
CA ARG A 70 24.77 -8.36 -13.34
C ARG A 70 24.47 -7.90 -11.90
N SER A 71 25.20 -6.92 -11.35
CA SER A 71 25.11 -6.55 -9.93
C SER A 71 25.65 -5.14 -9.57
N GLY A 72 25.25 -4.08 -10.29
CA GLY A 72 25.68 -2.70 -9.98
C GLY A 72 24.56 -1.66 -10.11
N MET A 73 24.70 -0.51 -9.42
CA MET A 73 23.71 0.56 -9.34
C MET A 73 24.11 1.76 -10.22
N VAL A 74 23.47 1.96 -11.39
CA VAL A 74 23.80 3.08 -12.30
C VAL A 74 22.93 4.30 -11.98
N GLU A 75 23.52 5.51 -11.87
CA GLU A 75 22.79 6.74 -11.50
C GLU A 75 22.90 7.81 -12.61
N LEU A 76 21.88 7.92 -13.48
CA LEU A 76 21.94 8.80 -14.64
C LEU A 76 21.32 10.18 -14.36
N THR A 77 22.14 11.18 -14.01
CA THR A 77 21.64 12.55 -13.82
C THR A 77 21.43 13.28 -15.15
N LEU A 78 20.21 13.23 -15.72
CA LEU A 78 19.87 13.95 -16.95
C LEU A 78 19.52 15.42 -16.67
N THR A 79 20.38 16.36 -17.09
CA THR A 79 20.15 17.81 -16.93
C THR A 79 19.69 18.44 -18.25
N GLU A 80 18.42 18.85 -18.33
CA GLU A 80 17.78 19.64 -19.40
C GLU A 80 17.89 19.13 -20.86
N GLY A 81 16.75 19.09 -21.59
CA GLY A 81 16.79 18.90 -23.05
C GLY A 81 15.49 18.41 -23.69
N SER A 82 15.19 18.92 -24.88
CA SER A 82 14.03 18.56 -25.74
C SER A 82 14.05 17.10 -26.26
N GLN A 83 15.10 16.34 -25.95
CA GLN A 83 15.31 14.94 -26.34
C GLN A 83 15.13 13.95 -25.17
N LEU A 84 14.58 14.39 -24.03
CA LEU A 84 14.41 13.55 -22.84
C LEU A 84 13.54 12.32 -23.10
N LYS A 85 12.39 12.48 -23.77
CA LYS A 85 11.46 11.37 -24.10
C LYS A 85 12.13 10.22 -24.90
N PRO A 86 12.76 10.47 -26.06
CA PRO A 86 13.43 9.40 -26.80
C PRO A 86 14.67 8.86 -26.07
N THR A 87 15.33 9.66 -25.23
CA THR A 87 16.44 9.24 -24.36
C THR A 87 15.99 8.23 -23.29
N LEU A 88 14.87 8.51 -22.63
CA LEU A 88 14.27 7.61 -21.63
C LEU A 88 13.80 6.30 -22.28
N ALA A 89 13.18 6.37 -23.44
CA ALA A 89 12.75 5.19 -24.18
C ALA A 89 13.93 4.29 -24.60
N ALA A 90 15.07 4.90 -24.99
CA ALA A 90 16.29 4.17 -25.32
C ALA A 90 16.95 3.51 -24.09
N ILE A 91 17.00 4.21 -22.96
CA ILE A 91 17.52 3.66 -21.69
C ILE A 91 16.61 2.53 -21.17
N ALA A 92 15.29 2.68 -21.27
CA ALA A 92 14.33 1.64 -20.91
C ALA A 92 14.46 0.38 -21.78
N ARG A 93 14.70 0.53 -23.09
CA ARG A 93 15.02 -0.61 -23.98
C ARG A 93 16.33 -1.30 -23.62
N ALA A 94 17.31 -0.55 -23.12
CA ALA A 94 18.57 -1.11 -22.62
C ALA A 94 18.40 -1.80 -21.25
N SER A 95 17.42 -1.40 -20.44
CA SER A 95 17.16 -1.99 -19.11
C SER A 95 16.47 -3.35 -19.15
N ASP A 96 15.74 -3.68 -20.21
CA ASP A 96 15.14 -5.02 -20.46
C ASP A 96 16.17 -6.17 -20.40
N LYS A 97 17.46 -5.85 -20.36
CA LYS A 97 18.55 -6.85 -20.34
C LYS A 97 19.42 -6.85 -19.08
N GLY A 98 19.17 -6.00 -18.07
CA GLY A 98 19.96 -6.08 -16.82
C GLY A 98 20.11 -4.84 -15.94
N LEU A 99 19.45 -3.72 -16.25
CA LEU A 99 19.58 -2.52 -15.40
C LEU A 99 18.68 -2.64 -14.17
N ARG A 100 19.28 -2.83 -12.99
CA ARG A 100 18.53 -2.96 -11.73
C ARG A 100 18.21 -1.63 -11.05
N HIS A 101 18.96 -0.57 -11.34
CA HIS A 101 18.78 0.75 -10.74
C HIS A 101 19.06 1.86 -11.75
N LEU A 102 18.19 2.87 -11.77
CA LEU A 102 18.31 4.12 -12.54
C LEU A 102 17.75 5.25 -11.68
N VAL A 103 18.52 6.33 -11.50
CA VAL A 103 18.10 7.53 -10.77
C VAL A 103 18.17 8.71 -11.72
N LEU A 104 17.08 9.48 -11.88
CA LEU A 104 17.07 10.74 -12.63
C LEU A 104 16.76 11.91 -11.71
N ASP A 105 17.46 13.02 -11.92
CA ASP A 105 17.25 14.28 -11.22
C ASP A 105 16.18 15.08 -11.97
N LEU A 106 14.98 15.16 -11.38
CA LEU A 106 13.76 15.70 -11.99
C LEU A 106 13.53 17.18 -11.69
N ASP A 107 14.43 17.84 -10.96
CA ASP A 107 14.26 19.23 -10.55
C ASP A 107 14.23 20.24 -11.72
N ASN A 108 14.51 19.83 -12.98
CA ASN A 108 14.59 20.75 -14.14
C ASN A 108 14.14 20.19 -15.52
N ASN A 109 13.01 19.49 -15.68
CA ASN A 109 12.50 19.18 -17.04
C ASN A 109 10.97 18.85 -17.12
N PRO A 110 10.32 19.06 -18.29
CA PRO A 110 8.87 19.28 -18.40
C PRO A 110 7.98 18.04 -18.28
N SER A 111 6.86 18.27 -17.59
CA SER A 111 5.63 17.50 -17.38
C SER A 111 5.78 16.02 -16.99
N THR A 112 5.80 15.77 -15.67
CA THR A 112 5.46 14.49 -15.03
C THR A 112 4.20 13.86 -15.63
N ALA A 113 3.23 14.66 -16.08
CA ALA A 113 2.04 14.21 -16.81
C ALA A 113 2.35 13.41 -18.10
N ASP A 114 3.41 13.75 -18.83
CA ASP A 114 3.83 12.99 -20.01
C ASP A 114 4.52 11.66 -19.65
N LEU A 115 5.19 11.58 -18.50
CA LEU A 115 5.77 10.32 -18.00
C LEU A 115 4.66 9.36 -17.54
N ILE A 116 3.61 9.89 -16.91
CA ILE A 116 2.43 9.11 -16.53
C ILE A 116 1.62 8.68 -17.77
N ARG A 117 1.55 9.53 -18.82
CA ARG A 117 0.85 9.24 -20.07
C ARG A 117 1.52 8.19 -20.95
N ILE A 118 2.85 8.11 -20.97
CA ILE A 118 3.59 7.13 -21.80
C ILE A 118 3.39 5.69 -21.30
N GLU A 119 2.96 5.49 -20.05
CA GLU A 119 2.97 4.17 -19.38
C GLU A 119 1.57 3.58 -19.10
N SER A 120 0.53 4.02 -19.83
CA SER A 120 -0.79 3.36 -19.78
C SER A 120 -0.80 1.93 -20.33
N GLU A 121 0.33 1.41 -20.84
CA GLU A 121 0.42 0.15 -21.60
C GLU A 121 1.24 -0.98 -20.92
N ARG A 122 1.87 -0.78 -19.74
CA ARG A 122 2.94 -1.69 -19.25
C ARG A 122 2.82 -2.29 -17.83
N GLY A 123 1.71 -2.09 -17.13
CA GLY A 123 1.31 -2.96 -16.00
C GLY A 123 2.00 -2.72 -14.62
N GLU A 124 1.98 -3.74 -13.76
CA GLU A 124 2.24 -3.64 -12.31
C GLU A 124 3.70 -3.44 -11.90
N GLU A 125 4.65 -4.02 -12.63
CA GLU A 125 6.08 -4.00 -12.28
C GLU A 125 6.70 -2.60 -12.37
N TRP A 126 6.17 -1.76 -13.25
CA TRP A 126 6.70 -0.41 -13.47
C TRP A 126 6.30 0.60 -12.38
N ALA A 127 5.19 0.40 -11.66
CA ALA A 127 4.88 1.25 -10.51
C ALA A 127 5.75 0.94 -9.29
N LYS A 128 6.16 -0.32 -9.11
CA LYS A 128 7.19 -0.68 -8.14
C LYS A 128 8.52 -0.01 -8.50
N TRP A 129 8.84 0.04 -9.79
CA TRP A 129 10.02 0.74 -10.29
C TRP A 129 9.93 2.25 -10.07
N ILE A 130 8.80 2.92 -10.39
CA ILE A 130 8.60 4.36 -10.09
C ILE A 130 8.67 4.66 -8.59
N ALA A 131 8.19 3.77 -7.73
CA ALA A 131 8.28 3.91 -6.28
C ALA A 131 9.72 3.78 -5.73
N GLU A 132 10.50 2.85 -6.29
CA GLU A 132 11.94 2.71 -6.01
C GLU A 132 12.74 3.88 -6.61
N TYR A 133 12.29 4.38 -7.76
CA TYR A 133 12.84 5.51 -8.51
C TYR A 133 12.48 6.86 -7.90
N ALA A 134 11.42 6.92 -7.09
CA ALA A 134 11.01 8.09 -6.34
C ALA A 134 11.95 8.34 -5.16
N ARG A 135 13.17 8.80 -5.48
CA ARG A 135 13.83 9.89 -4.74
C ARG A 135 13.06 11.22 -4.85
N ILE A 136 11.77 11.17 -5.17
CA ILE A 136 10.77 12.21 -4.96
C ILE A 136 10.35 12.19 -3.48
N ALA A 137 11.34 12.31 -2.59
CA ALA A 137 11.13 12.48 -1.16
C ALA A 137 11.28 13.97 -0.78
N THR A 138 10.75 14.86 -1.62
CA THR A 138 10.70 16.32 -1.41
C THR A 138 9.34 16.87 -1.87
N LEU A 139 9.01 18.10 -1.42
CA LEU A 139 7.78 18.84 -1.75
C LEU A 139 7.40 18.81 -3.26
N GLY A 140 8.39 18.71 -4.15
CA GLY A 140 8.22 18.83 -5.60
C GLY A 140 7.31 17.78 -6.23
N GLY A 141 7.44 16.49 -5.88
CA GLY A 141 6.61 15.48 -6.54
C GLY A 141 5.39 14.99 -5.78
N VAL A 142 5.23 15.35 -4.49
CA VAL A 142 3.87 15.40 -3.92
C VAL A 142 3.05 16.43 -4.71
N SER A 143 3.59 17.63 -4.92
CA SER A 143 2.91 18.68 -5.69
C SER A 143 2.57 18.22 -7.12
N ALA A 144 3.51 17.60 -7.84
CA ALA A 144 3.26 17.15 -9.21
C ALA A 144 2.18 16.06 -9.31
N VAL A 145 2.12 15.13 -8.36
CA VAL A 145 1.09 14.07 -8.33
C VAL A 145 -0.28 14.68 -8.03
N LEU A 146 -0.36 15.62 -7.08
CA LEU A 146 -1.60 16.31 -6.75
C LEU A 146 -2.08 17.22 -7.89
N GLU A 147 -1.17 17.92 -8.57
CA GLU A 147 -1.49 18.67 -9.79
C GLU A 147 -2.03 17.75 -10.89
N THR A 148 -1.47 16.55 -11.04
CA THR A 148 -1.98 15.55 -11.99
C THR A 148 -3.41 15.13 -11.65
N LEU A 149 -3.70 14.87 -10.37
CA LEU A 149 -5.06 14.54 -9.93
C LEU A 149 -6.04 15.69 -10.21
N GLU A 150 -5.64 16.94 -9.98
CA GLU A 150 -6.52 18.09 -10.20
C GLU A 150 -6.74 18.39 -11.69
N THR A 151 -5.67 18.44 -12.48
CA THR A 151 -5.71 18.78 -13.91
C THR A 151 -6.32 17.68 -14.77
N HIS A 152 -6.12 16.41 -14.39
CA HIS A 152 -6.56 15.25 -15.15
C HIS A 152 -7.62 14.40 -14.42
N LYS A 153 -8.41 15.03 -13.54
CA LYS A 153 -9.47 14.38 -12.75
C LYS A 153 -10.52 13.61 -13.55
N THR A 154 -10.63 13.82 -14.87
CA THR A 154 -11.55 13.10 -15.76
C THR A 154 -10.94 11.86 -16.42
N SER A 155 -9.63 11.63 -16.29
CA SER A 155 -8.96 10.45 -16.85
C SER A 155 -8.77 9.40 -15.76
N ALA A 156 -9.56 8.32 -15.83
CA ALA A 156 -9.51 7.22 -14.86
C ALA A 156 -8.09 6.60 -14.78
N VAL A 157 -7.40 6.44 -15.92
CA VAL A 157 -6.05 5.86 -15.97
C VAL A 157 -5.02 6.76 -15.29
N LEU A 158 -5.07 8.07 -15.53
CA LEU A 158 -4.13 9.00 -14.88
C LEU A 158 -4.41 9.12 -13.39
N CYS A 159 -5.70 9.10 -13.01
CA CYS A 159 -6.13 9.09 -11.63
C CYS A 159 -5.68 7.83 -10.88
N GLU A 160 -5.89 6.65 -11.48
CA GLU A 160 -5.42 5.36 -10.94
C GLU A 160 -3.91 5.41 -10.69
N ASN A 161 -3.13 5.84 -11.68
CA ASN A 161 -1.67 5.91 -11.58
C ASN A 161 -1.20 6.93 -10.54
N ALA A 162 -1.85 8.10 -10.46
CA ALA A 162 -1.54 9.09 -9.45
C ALA A 162 -1.85 8.56 -8.04
N CYS A 163 -2.99 7.90 -7.84
CA CYS A 163 -3.32 7.22 -6.58
C CYS A 163 -2.30 6.12 -6.25
N ARG A 164 -1.84 5.32 -7.23
CA ARG A 164 -0.76 4.33 -7.02
C ARG A 164 0.52 4.97 -6.49
N ILE A 165 0.93 6.11 -7.05
CA ILE A 165 2.11 6.83 -6.57
C ILE A 165 1.86 7.34 -5.13
N LEU A 166 0.68 7.88 -4.84
CA LEU A 166 0.33 8.31 -3.49
C LEU A 166 0.36 7.17 -2.47
N VAL A 167 -0.07 5.94 -2.83
CA VAL A 167 0.05 4.76 -1.96
C VAL A 167 1.50 4.59 -1.52
N PHE A 168 2.46 4.67 -2.44
CA PHE A 168 3.88 4.51 -2.11
C PHE A 168 4.42 5.68 -1.29
N LEU A 169 4.12 6.92 -1.68
CA LEU A 169 4.59 8.11 -0.96
C LEU A 169 4.06 8.15 0.48
N ALA A 170 2.79 7.78 0.67
CA ALA A 170 2.14 7.74 1.97
C ALA A 170 2.59 6.57 2.87
N ARG A 171 3.57 5.75 2.47
CA ARG A 171 4.22 4.81 3.42
C ARG A 171 5.15 5.51 4.40
N ASN A 172 5.59 6.72 4.08
CA ASN A 172 6.42 7.55 4.93
C ASN A 172 5.55 8.56 5.71
N PHE A 173 5.81 8.69 7.02
CA PHE A 173 5.01 9.51 7.93
C PHE A 173 5.04 11.01 7.60
N ASP A 174 6.20 11.55 7.23
CA ASP A 174 6.33 12.97 6.84
C ASP A 174 5.56 13.26 5.56
N ASN A 175 5.62 12.35 4.58
CA ASN A 175 4.85 12.46 3.35
C ASN A 175 3.34 12.39 3.60
N GLN A 176 2.87 11.55 4.53
CA GLN A 176 1.45 11.51 4.89
C GLN A 176 0.94 12.89 5.32
N ARG A 177 1.72 13.60 6.14
CA ARG A 177 1.40 14.97 6.58
C ARG A 177 1.46 15.97 5.41
N LEU A 178 2.52 15.92 4.61
CA LEU A 178 2.69 16.83 3.46
C LEU A 178 1.57 16.67 2.41
N ILE A 179 1.20 15.43 2.08
CA ILE A 179 0.09 15.13 1.16
C ILE A 179 -1.21 15.71 1.71
N ALA A 180 -1.46 15.54 3.01
CA ALA A 180 -2.68 16.04 3.65
C ALA A 180 -2.72 17.57 3.71
N GLU A 181 -1.61 18.23 4.06
CA GLU A 181 -1.48 19.70 4.05
C GLU A 181 -1.65 20.31 2.66
N ALA A 182 -1.20 19.60 1.62
CA ALA A 182 -1.38 20.00 0.23
C ALA A 182 -2.78 19.67 -0.33
N GLY A 183 -3.74 19.25 0.50
CA GLY A 183 -5.11 18.96 0.08
C GLY A 183 -5.28 17.61 -0.65
N GLY A 184 -4.28 16.75 -0.63
CA GLY A 184 -4.28 15.48 -1.36
C GLY A 184 -5.37 14.50 -0.96
N ILE A 185 -5.81 14.51 0.31
CA ILE A 185 -6.94 13.70 0.78
C ILE A 185 -8.22 14.07 0.02
N ASN A 186 -8.52 15.37 -0.08
CA ASN A 186 -9.71 15.85 -0.78
C ASN A 186 -9.64 15.55 -2.28
N LEU A 187 -8.45 15.63 -2.88
CA LEU A 187 -8.24 15.26 -4.29
C LEU A 187 -8.52 13.77 -4.54
N VAL A 188 -7.98 12.87 -3.70
CA VAL A 188 -8.24 11.43 -3.81
C VAL A 188 -9.73 11.14 -3.65
N VAL A 189 -10.38 11.71 -2.64
CA VAL A 189 -11.82 11.57 -2.41
C VAL A 189 -12.63 12.07 -3.61
N ASN A 190 -12.30 13.23 -4.17
CA ASN A 190 -13.01 13.78 -5.32
C ASN A 190 -12.83 12.92 -6.57
N VAL A 191 -11.63 12.40 -6.81
CA VAL A 191 -11.34 11.50 -7.93
C VAL A 191 -12.10 10.17 -7.78
N MET A 192 -12.18 9.61 -6.58
CA MET A 192 -13.01 8.42 -6.32
C MET A 192 -14.50 8.71 -6.58
N ARG A 193 -15.01 9.91 -6.25
CA ARG A 193 -16.40 10.29 -6.56
C ARG A 193 -16.65 10.44 -8.06
N LEU A 194 -15.69 11.00 -8.79
CA LEU A 194 -15.79 11.19 -10.25
C LEU A 194 -15.73 9.87 -11.01
N HIS A 195 -14.89 8.94 -10.57
CA HIS A 195 -14.69 7.63 -11.19
C HIS A 195 -15.39 6.53 -10.41
N LEU A 196 -16.66 6.77 -10.06
CA LEU A 196 -17.46 5.88 -9.24
C LEU A 196 -17.61 4.47 -9.83
N GLU A 197 -17.51 4.32 -11.14
CA GLU A 197 -17.64 3.04 -11.85
C GLU A 197 -16.29 2.38 -12.22
N ASP A 198 -15.13 3.03 -11.96
CA ASP A 198 -13.82 2.42 -12.25
C ASP A 198 -13.25 1.75 -10.99
N ALA A 199 -13.33 0.42 -10.96
CA ALA A 199 -12.87 -0.39 -9.84
C ALA A 199 -11.38 -0.17 -9.49
N ARG A 200 -10.53 0.13 -10.48
CA ARG A 200 -9.09 0.33 -10.25
C ARG A 200 -8.84 1.66 -9.56
N VAL A 201 -9.55 2.71 -9.97
CA VAL A 201 -9.48 4.01 -9.27
C VAL A 201 -9.97 3.86 -7.84
N GLN A 202 -11.06 3.13 -7.63
CA GLN A 202 -11.57 2.84 -6.28
C GLN A 202 -10.56 2.07 -5.44
N GLU A 203 -9.97 1.00 -5.96
CA GLU A 203 -8.97 0.19 -5.26
C GLU A 203 -7.77 1.04 -4.83
N ARG A 204 -7.19 1.79 -5.79
CA ARG A 204 -6.00 2.61 -5.53
C ARG A 204 -6.30 3.83 -4.66
N GLY A 205 -7.50 4.38 -4.77
CA GLY A 205 -7.99 5.44 -3.89
C GLY A 205 -8.12 4.96 -2.45
N CYS A 206 -8.78 3.82 -2.22
CA CYS A 206 -8.87 3.19 -0.90
C CYS A 206 -7.48 2.90 -0.32
N ALA A 207 -6.56 2.35 -1.12
CA ALA A 207 -5.19 2.05 -0.68
C ALA A 207 -4.41 3.33 -0.29
N ALA A 208 -4.59 4.43 -1.03
CA ALA A 208 -3.93 5.70 -0.69
C ALA A 208 -4.50 6.26 0.61
N LEU A 209 -5.82 6.25 0.76
CA LEU A 209 -6.53 6.67 1.96
C LEU A 209 -6.15 5.82 3.17
N SER A 210 -5.95 4.50 3.01
CA SER A 210 -5.54 3.64 4.12
C SER A 210 -4.18 4.04 4.68
N ASN A 211 -3.23 4.40 3.82
CA ASN A 211 -1.91 4.84 4.26
C ASN A 211 -1.96 6.24 4.88
N LEU A 212 -2.76 7.15 4.33
CA LEU A 212 -2.94 8.49 4.88
C LEU A 212 -3.65 8.49 6.23
N ALA A 213 -4.55 7.53 6.45
CA ALA A 213 -5.27 7.32 7.72
C ALA A 213 -4.41 6.69 8.82
N CYS A 214 -3.15 6.32 8.57
CA CYS A 214 -2.24 5.90 9.64
C CYS A 214 -1.76 7.08 10.52
N ASN A 215 -1.86 8.32 10.02
CA ASN A 215 -1.38 9.50 10.73
C ASN A 215 -2.54 10.24 11.41
N ALA A 216 -2.52 10.31 12.74
CA ALA A 216 -3.53 11.00 13.54
C ALA A 216 -3.68 12.49 13.17
N GLN A 217 -2.61 13.14 12.68
CA GLN A 217 -2.67 14.55 12.25
C GLN A 217 -3.53 14.76 10.99
N ASN A 218 -3.82 13.68 10.26
CA ASN A 218 -4.66 13.71 9.06
C ASN A 218 -6.14 13.51 9.37
N GLU A 219 -6.50 13.11 10.59
CA GLU A 219 -7.87 12.73 10.95
C GLU A 219 -8.89 13.81 10.59
N ALA A 220 -8.68 15.05 11.04
CA ALA A 220 -9.60 16.15 10.75
C ALA A 220 -9.84 16.33 9.24
N LYS A 221 -8.78 16.25 8.43
CA LYS A 221 -8.85 16.39 6.97
C LYS A 221 -9.53 15.20 6.29
N LEU A 222 -9.35 13.99 6.82
CA LEU A 222 -10.06 12.79 6.37
C LEU A 222 -11.57 12.92 6.58
N LEU A 223 -11.97 13.41 7.75
CA LEU A 223 -13.38 13.56 8.11
C LEU A 223 -14.04 14.72 7.36
N GLU A 224 -13.37 15.86 7.21
CA GLU A 224 -13.83 16.98 6.38
C GLU A 224 -14.07 16.57 4.92
N GLY A 225 -13.24 15.67 4.39
CA GLY A 225 -13.39 15.14 3.04
C GLY A 225 -14.59 14.19 2.85
N GLY A 226 -15.20 13.72 3.94
CA GLY A 226 -16.25 12.70 3.90
C GLY A 226 -15.73 11.33 3.46
N VAL A 227 -14.55 10.95 3.95
CA VAL A 227 -13.84 9.73 3.52
C VAL A 227 -14.62 8.45 3.81
N ILE A 228 -15.33 8.37 4.94
CA ILE A 228 -16.10 7.17 5.36
C ILE A 228 -17.17 6.86 4.32
N ALA A 229 -18.00 7.85 3.98
CA ALA A 229 -19.04 7.71 2.97
C ALA A 229 -18.50 7.27 1.61
N VAL A 230 -17.34 7.79 1.19
CA VAL A 230 -16.72 7.43 -0.09
C VAL A 230 -16.20 6.00 -0.09
N ILE A 231 -15.55 5.57 1.00
CA ILE A 231 -15.07 4.19 1.14
C ILE A 231 -16.26 3.22 1.15
N LEU A 232 -17.32 3.50 1.92
CA LEU A 232 -18.50 2.65 1.96
C LEU A 232 -19.25 2.60 0.63
N THR A 233 -19.31 3.72 -0.10
CA THR A 233 -19.88 3.75 -1.44
C THR A 233 -19.05 2.89 -2.41
N SER A 234 -17.72 2.99 -2.34
CA SER A 234 -16.79 2.15 -3.12
C SER A 234 -17.06 0.66 -2.87
N MET A 235 -17.11 0.23 -1.60
CA MET A 235 -17.40 -1.15 -1.19
C MET A 235 -18.75 -1.67 -1.72
N ARG A 236 -19.81 -0.85 -1.65
CA ARG A 236 -21.15 -1.26 -2.08
C ARG A 236 -21.27 -1.40 -3.60
N ARG A 237 -20.56 -0.57 -4.36
CA ARG A 237 -20.60 -0.60 -5.83
C ARG A 237 -19.62 -1.61 -6.42
N HIS A 238 -18.43 -1.70 -5.85
CA HIS A 238 -17.35 -2.56 -6.30
C HIS A 238 -17.14 -3.68 -5.30
N ARG A 239 -17.93 -4.74 -5.46
CA ARG A 239 -17.90 -5.91 -4.59
C ARG A 239 -16.73 -6.86 -4.91
N LEU A 240 -15.58 -6.32 -5.33
CA LEU A 240 -14.36 -7.09 -5.56
C LEU A 240 -13.62 -7.26 -4.23
N ALA A 241 -13.05 -8.44 -3.99
CA ALA A 241 -12.25 -8.71 -2.80
C ALA A 241 -11.08 -7.72 -2.64
N SER A 242 -10.38 -7.36 -3.72
CA SER A 242 -9.24 -6.43 -3.69
C SER A 242 -9.64 -5.02 -3.25
N VAL A 243 -10.73 -4.48 -3.79
CA VAL A 243 -11.27 -3.17 -3.41
C VAL A 243 -11.71 -3.20 -1.95
N SER A 244 -12.41 -4.25 -1.55
CA SER A 244 -12.96 -4.42 -0.20
C SER A 244 -11.85 -4.56 0.84
N GLU A 245 -10.77 -5.26 0.53
CA GLU A 245 -9.60 -5.40 1.42
C GLU A 245 -8.96 -4.04 1.72
N TRP A 246 -8.64 -3.25 0.69
CA TRP A 246 -8.08 -1.91 0.88
C TRP A 246 -9.05 -0.95 1.56
N ALA A 247 -10.35 -1.07 1.26
CA ALA A 247 -11.40 -0.29 1.91
C ALA A 247 -11.52 -0.61 3.40
N CYS A 248 -11.55 -1.89 3.77
CA CYS A 248 -11.53 -2.34 5.16
C CYS A 248 -10.27 -1.84 5.88
N ARG A 249 -9.10 -1.94 5.25
CA ARG A 249 -7.85 -1.41 5.83
C ARG A 249 -7.92 0.10 6.11
N ALA A 250 -8.53 0.87 5.20
CA ALA A 250 -8.75 2.29 5.42
C ALA A 250 -9.72 2.54 6.60
N LEU A 251 -10.85 1.84 6.64
CA LEU A 251 -11.81 1.94 7.75
C LEU A 251 -11.20 1.52 9.09
N ARG A 252 -10.34 0.50 9.10
CA ARG A 252 -9.65 0.02 10.30
C ARG A 252 -8.82 1.14 10.90
N ASN A 253 -8.02 1.82 10.07
CA ASN A 253 -7.17 2.93 10.50
C ASN A 253 -8.00 4.14 10.97
N ILE A 254 -9.09 4.45 10.28
CA ILE A 254 -10.01 5.54 10.67
C ILE A 254 -10.72 5.22 12.00
N ALA A 255 -11.10 3.95 12.23
CA ALA A 255 -11.77 3.49 13.43
C ALA A 255 -10.88 3.50 14.69
N CYS A 256 -9.56 3.71 14.55
CA CYS A 256 -8.65 3.88 15.69
C CYS A 256 -8.86 5.21 16.43
N TYR A 257 -9.52 6.19 15.81
CA TYR A 257 -9.76 7.49 16.41
C TYR A 257 -11.14 7.58 17.07
N SER A 258 -11.26 8.39 18.12
CA SER A 258 -12.52 8.56 18.87
C SER A 258 -13.67 9.00 17.97
N ASP A 259 -14.89 8.57 18.29
CA ASP A 259 -16.15 8.85 17.56
C ASP A 259 -16.27 8.26 16.15
N ASN A 260 -15.16 7.95 15.48
CA ASN A 260 -15.20 7.36 14.13
C ASN A 260 -15.84 5.97 14.09
N PRO A 261 -15.68 5.09 15.10
CA PRO A 261 -16.46 3.85 15.17
C PRO A 261 -17.98 4.05 15.03
N ILE A 262 -18.51 5.02 15.77
CA ILE A 262 -19.94 5.35 15.77
C ILE A 262 -20.35 5.86 14.39
N ARG A 263 -19.55 6.73 13.77
CA ARG A 263 -19.82 7.25 12.41
C ARG A 263 -19.84 6.14 11.36
N ILE A 264 -18.86 5.24 11.39
CA ILE A 264 -18.80 4.08 10.47
C ILE A 264 -20.04 3.21 10.65
N ALA A 265 -20.47 2.95 11.89
CA ALA A 265 -21.68 2.19 12.17
C ALA A 265 -22.94 2.91 11.66
N GLN A 266 -23.10 4.20 11.95
CA GLN A 266 -24.25 5.01 11.52
C GLN A 266 -24.38 5.13 10.00
N GLU A 267 -23.26 5.11 9.28
CA GLU A 267 -23.26 5.12 7.81
C GLU A 267 -23.51 3.73 7.19
N GLY A 268 -23.81 2.70 7.99
CA GLY A 268 -24.10 1.33 7.54
C GLY A 268 -22.84 0.54 7.18
N GLY A 269 -21.72 0.83 7.84
CA GLY A 269 -20.45 0.15 7.62
C GLY A 269 -20.46 -1.29 8.11
N ILE A 270 -21.13 -1.58 9.22
CA ILE A 270 -21.19 -2.92 9.82
C ILE A 270 -21.83 -3.91 8.84
N GLU A 271 -23.02 -3.60 8.32
CA GLU A 271 -23.74 -4.45 7.38
C GLU A 271 -22.94 -4.62 6.08
N THR A 272 -22.36 -3.53 5.57
CA THR A 272 -21.54 -3.58 4.35
C THR A 272 -20.33 -4.51 4.50
N ILE A 273 -19.63 -4.45 5.64
CA ILE A 273 -18.47 -5.31 5.93
C ILE A 273 -18.89 -6.77 6.08
N LEU A 274 -19.95 -7.04 6.84
CA LEU A 274 -20.43 -8.40 7.07
C LEU A 274 -20.92 -9.07 5.78
N ASP A 275 -21.63 -8.34 4.91
CA ASP A 275 -22.04 -8.84 3.60
C ASP A 275 -20.84 -9.23 2.74
N LEU A 276 -19.79 -8.41 2.73
CA LEU A 276 -18.57 -8.69 1.97
C LEU A 276 -17.75 -9.85 2.55
N MET A 277 -17.70 -10.00 3.87
CA MET A 277 -17.10 -11.18 4.51
C MET A 277 -17.83 -12.46 4.08
N GLN A 278 -19.15 -12.42 3.95
CA GLN A 278 -19.96 -13.57 3.55
C GLN A 278 -19.84 -13.89 2.05
N GLU A 279 -19.64 -12.89 1.21
CA GLU A 279 -19.47 -13.03 -0.23
C GLU A 279 -18.08 -13.56 -0.59
N HIS A 280 -17.04 -13.09 0.09
CA HIS A 280 -15.62 -13.38 -0.18
C HIS A 280 -14.99 -14.18 0.94
N ARG A 281 -15.64 -15.30 1.26
CA ARG A 281 -15.25 -16.25 2.32
C ARG A 281 -13.82 -16.76 2.14
N GLU A 282 -13.38 -16.97 0.91
CA GLU A 282 -12.06 -17.47 0.56
C GLU A 282 -10.94 -16.42 0.60
N SER A 283 -11.26 -15.13 0.71
CA SER A 283 -10.27 -14.06 0.69
C SER A 283 -9.69 -13.80 2.09
N ALA A 284 -8.58 -14.46 2.41
CA ALA A 284 -7.92 -14.30 3.71
C ALA A 284 -7.57 -12.84 4.05
N GLY A 285 -7.12 -12.05 3.07
CA GLY A 285 -6.77 -10.63 3.27
C GLY A 285 -7.98 -9.78 3.64
N LEU A 286 -9.12 -10.00 2.98
CA LEU A 286 -10.37 -9.33 3.35
C LEU A 286 -10.88 -9.77 4.73
N GLN A 287 -10.82 -11.08 5.05
CA GLN A 287 -11.25 -11.56 6.36
C GLN A 287 -10.39 -10.97 7.49
N GLU A 288 -9.07 -10.83 7.28
CA GLU A 288 -8.14 -10.17 8.21
C GLU A 288 -8.56 -8.72 8.45
N GLU A 289 -8.62 -7.91 7.40
CA GLU A 289 -8.89 -6.48 7.53
C GLU A 289 -10.32 -6.23 8.04
N ALA A 290 -11.31 -7.03 7.63
CA ALA A 290 -12.68 -6.94 8.13
C ALA A 290 -12.77 -7.26 9.63
N CYS A 291 -12.12 -8.33 10.10
CA CYS A 291 -12.06 -8.63 11.53
C CYS A 291 -11.40 -7.51 12.33
N ALA A 292 -10.35 -6.89 11.78
CA ALA A 292 -9.67 -5.77 12.41
C ALA A 292 -10.54 -4.51 12.50
N VAL A 293 -11.35 -4.22 11.46
CA VAL A 293 -12.36 -3.14 11.53
C VAL A 293 -13.37 -3.46 12.64
N LEU A 294 -13.96 -4.65 12.63
CA LEU A 294 -14.98 -5.06 13.61
C LEU A 294 -14.43 -5.03 15.06
N HIS A 295 -13.16 -5.41 15.26
CA HIS A 295 -12.47 -5.24 16.54
C HIS A 295 -12.48 -3.78 16.99
N ASN A 296 -12.01 -2.86 16.14
CA ASN A 296 -11.92 -1.44 16.48
C ASN A 296 -13.31 -0.84 16.73
N LEU A 297 -14.30 -1.21 15.92
CA LEU A 297 -15.69 -0.80 16.11
C LEU A 297 -16.26 -1.32 17.44
N ALA A 298 -15.95 -2.56 17.80
CA ALA A 298 -16.43 -3.16 19.04
C ALA A 298 -15.81 -2.53 20.30
N LEU A 299 -14.83 -1.64 20.22
CA LEU A 299 -14.35 -0.91 21.40
C LEU A 299 -15.41 0.09 21.89
N ASP A 300 -16.28 0.56 21.01
CA ASP A 300 -17.46 1.37 21.35
C ASP A 300 -18.67 0.48 21.72
N VAL A 301 -19.46 0.89 22.70
CA VAL A 301 -20.57 0.08 23.26
C VAL A 301 -21.74 -0.03 22.28
N GLU A 302 -22.12 1.07 21.64
CA GLU A 302 -23.25 1.08 20.69
C GLU A 302 -22.91 0.28 19.43
N SER A 303 -21.72 0.53 18.88
CA SER A 303 -21.18 -0.18 17.72
C SER A 303 -21.03 -1.67 18.01
N LYS A 304 -20.51 -2.05 19.18
CA LYS A 304 -20.45 -3.47 19.63
C LYS A 304 -21.81 -4.14 19.60
N SER A 305 -22.84 -3.48 20.16
CA SER A 305 -24.20 -4.02 20.15
C SER A 305 -24.75 -4.17 18.73
N ALA A 306 -24.48 -3.21 17.86
CA ALA A 306 -24.88 -3.26 16.45
C ALA A 306 -24.21 -4.42 15.70
N ILE A 307 -22.90 -4.64 15.90
CA ILE A 307 -22.16 -5.79 15.31
C ILE A 307 -22.80 -7.11 15.75
N VAL A 308 -23.10 -7.26 17.04
CA VAL A 308 -23.75 -8.47 17.54
C VAL A 308 -25.15 -8.65 16.95
N ALA A 309 -25.94 -7.58 16.88
CA ALA A 309 -27.28 -7.63 16.30
C ALA A 309 -27.24 -8.06 14.82
N ALA A 310 -26.26 -7.58 14.06
CA ALA A 310 -26.06 -7.90 12.65
C ALA A 310 -25.44 -9.28 12.37
N GLY A 311 -25.07 -10.06 13.40
CA GLY A 311 -24.48 -11.39 13.21
C GLY A 311 -22.95 -11.41 13.08
N GLY A 312 -22.27 -10.37 13.56
CA GLY A 312 -20.82 -10.27 13.43
C GLY A 312 -20.04 -11.36 14.17
N ILE A 313 -20.54 -11.87 15.31
CA ILE A 313 -19.88 -12.98 16.03
C ILE A 313 -19.85 -14.24 15.15
N GLU A 314 -20.97 -14.56 14.51
CA GLU A 314 -21.07 -15.70 13.60
C GLU A 314 -20.13 -15.54 12.39
N SER A 315 -20.11 -14.37 11.76
CA SER A 315 -19.22 -14.10 10.62
C SER A 315 -17.73 -14.16 11.00
N ILE A 316 -17.33 -13.63 12.15
CA ILE A 316 -15.94 -13.70 12.63
C ILE A 316 -15.52 -15.17 12.84
N LEU A 317 -16.35 -15.96 13.53
CA LEU A 317 -16.06 -17.38 13.77
C LEU A 317 -15.99 -18.18 12.47
N GLN A 318 -16.85 -17.88 11.51
CA GLN A 318 -16.79 -18.50 10.20
C GLN A 318 -15.49 -18.18 9.47
N GLY A 319 -15.08 -16.91 9.43
CA GLY A 319 -13.79 -16.52 8.83
C GLY A 319 -12.60 -17.22 9.49
N MET A 320 -12.65 -17.43 10.82
CA MET A 320 -11.64 -18.22 11.53
C MET A 320 -11.62 -19.69 11.11
N GLU A 321 -12.78 -20.32 10.92
CA GLU A 321 -12.88 -21.72 10.48
C GLU A 321 -12.40 -21.91 9.04
N GLU A 322 -12.73 -20.99 8.14
CA GLU A 322 -12.32 -21.05 6.73
C GLU A 322 -10.83 -20.79 6.56
N HIS A 323 -10.22 -19.99 7.44
CA HIS A 323 -8.81 -19.58 7.38
C HIS A 323 -7.99 -20.06 8.57
N LEU A 324 -8.21 -21.31 9.01
CA LEU A 324 -7.52 -21.88 10.17
C LEU A 324 -5.99 -21.80 10.09
N ALA A 325 -5.38 -21.79 8.90
CA ALA A 325 -3.92 -21.69 8.74
C ALA A 325 -3.39 -20.25 8.69
N SER A 326 -4.25 -19.24 8.48
CA SER A 326 -3.82 -17.84 8.33
C SER A 326 -3.60 -17.19 9.70
N ILE A 327 -2.34 -17.00 10.08
CA ILE A 327 -2.00 -16.37 11.36
C ILE A 327 -2.65 -14.99 11.47
N GLN A 328 -2.67 -14.21 10.39
CA GLN A 328 -3.18 -12.86 10.38
C GLN A 328 -4.70 -12.80 10.64
N VAL A 329 -5.47 -13.64 9.95
CA VAL A 329 -6.93 -13.75 10.20
C VAL A 329 -7.17 -14.16 11.65
N GLN A 330 -6.46 -15.19 12.14
CA GLN A 330 -6.63 -15.64 13.52
C GLN A 330 -6.24 -14.58 14.56
N GLN A 331 -5.25 -13.73 14.28
CA GLN A 331 -4.86 -12.64 15.20
C GLN A 331 -5.99 -11.64 15.36
N GLU A 332 -6.47 -11.07 14.25
CA GLU A 332 -7.47 -10.00 14.27
C GLU A 332 -8.85 -10.53 14.70
N ALA A 333 -9.22 -11.75 14.28
CA ALA A 333 -10.47 -12.39 14.68
C ALA A 333 -10.49 -12.76 16.18
N CYS A 334 -9.39 -13.31 16.72
CA CYS A 334 -9.29 -13.58 18.16
C CYS A 334 -9.34 -12.28 18.98
N ALA A 335 -8.71 -11.20 18.51
CA ALA A 335 -8.77 -9.90 19.17
C ALA A 335 -10.22 -9.38 19.20
N ALA A 336 -10.94 -9.44 18.07
CA ALA A 336 -12.36 -9.09 18.01
C ALA A 336 -13.20 -9.94 18.97
N LEU A 337 -13.05 -11.27 18.95
CA LEU A 337 -13.78 -12.18 19.86
C LEU A 337 -13.48 -11.93 21.33
N GLN A 338 -12.25 -11.53 21.67
CA GLN A 338 -11.91 -11.20 23.05
C GLN A 338 -12.77 -10.06 23.58
N VAL A 339 -12.91 -8.98 22.80
CA VAL A 339 -13.75 -7.83 23.15
C VAL A 339 -15.22 -8.23 23.40
N PHE A 340 -15.76 -9.17 22.61
CA PHE A 340 -17.10 -9.69 22.84
C PHE A 340 -17.17 -10.63 24.06
N SER A 341 -16.15 -11.46 24.28
CA SER A 341 -16.07 -12.42 25.38
C SER A 341 -15.91 -11.76 26.76
N GLU A 342 -15.46 -10.51 26.83
CA GLU A 342 -15.43 -9.74 28.08
C GLU A 342 -16.85 -9.42 28.58
N TRP A 343 -17.85 -9.47 27.70
CA TRP A 343 -19.24 -9.17 28.03
C TRP A 343 -20.06 -10.45 28.15
N ARG A 344 -20.46 -10.78 29.38
CA ARG A 344 -21.25 -11.99 29.69
C ARG A 344 -22.54 -12.12 28.87
N GLY A 345 -23.14 -10.99 28.47
CA GLY A 345 -24.34 -10.97 27.62
C GLY A 345 -24.15 -11.68 26.28
N TYR A 346 -22.93 -11.71 25.75
CA TYR A 346 -22.63 -12.31 24.44
C TYR A 346 -22.12 -13.75 24.53
N HIS A 347 -21.79 -14.26 25.73
CA HIS A 347 -21.27 -15.61 25.91
C HIS A 347 -22.16 -16.70 25.31
N ARG A 348 -23.47 -16.64 25.56
CA ARG A 348 -24.41 -17.63 24.99
C ARG A 348 -24.40 -17.64 23.47
N ARG A 349 -24.22 -16.48 22.85
CA ARG A 349 -24.18 -16.35 21.39
C ARG A 349 -22.89 -16.94 20.83
N ILE A 350 -21.74 -16.59 21.44
CA ILE A 350 -20.43 -17.17 21.09
C ILE A 350 -20.46 -18.70 21.24
N LEU A 351 -21.06 -19.22 22.31
CA LEU A 351 -21.21 -20.67 22.54
C LEU A 351 -22.08 -21.34 21.47
N ARG A 352 -23.25 -20.76 21.15
CA ARG A 352 -24.16 -21.29 20.12
C ARG A 352 -23.56 -21.27 18.71
N ALA A 353 -22.75 -20.25 18.42
CA ALA A 353 -22.01 -20.14 17.16
C ALA A 353 -20.80 -21.11 17.09
N GLY A 354 -20.58 -21.95 18.11
CA GLY A 354 -19.50 -22.93 18.10
C GLY A 354 -18.13 -22.38 18.52
N GLY A 355 -18.07 -21.19 19.12
CA GLY A 355 -16.81 -20.48 19.38
C GLY A 355 -15.77 -21.27 20.17
N VAL A 356 -16.18 -22.10 21.15
CA VAL A 356 -15.25 -22.95 21.91
C VAL A 356 -14.55 -23.98 21.02
N ARG A 357 -15.26 -24.58 20.06
CA ARG A 357 -14.67 -25.55 19.12
C ARG A 357 -13.61 -24.86 18.24
N VAL A 358 -13.96 -23.71 17.67
CA VAL A 358 -13.08 -22.93 16.78
C VAL A 358 -11.82 -22.49 17.52
N LEU A 359 -11.97 -21.88 18.71
CA LEU A 359 -10.85 -21.39 19.50
C LEU A 359 -9.88 -22.51 19.92
N ASN A 360 -10.40 -23.69 20.29
CA ASN A 360 -9.56 -24.85 20.60
C ASN A 360 -8.77 -25.32 19.36
N GLU A 361 -9.39 -25.32 18.18
CA GLU A 361 -8.72 -25.70 16.93
C GLU A 361 -7.61 -24.69 16.56
N VAL A 362 -7.87 -23.39 16.75
CA VAL A 362 -6.88 -22.34 16.54
C VAL A 362 -5.67 -22.50 17.47
N VAL A 363 -5.90 -22.77 18.75
CA VAL A 363 -4.82 -23.02 19.73
C VAL A 363 -4.03 -24.29 19.38
N ARG A 364 -4.68 -25.30 18.79
CA ARG A 364 -4.02 -26.55 18.36
C ARG A 364 -3.10 -26.33 17.16
N ILE A 365 -3.49 -25.48 16.21
CA ILE A 365 -2.76 -25.23 14.96
C ILE A 365 -1.63 -24.21 15.17
N HIS A 366 -1.88 -23.16 15.96
CA HIS A 366 -0.97 -22.02 16.06
C HIS A 366 -0.19 -22.02 17.36
N ASN A 367 1.10 -21.71 17.27
CA ASN A 367 1.98 -21.42 18.42
C ASN A 367 2.27 -19.92 18.58
N HIS A 368 1.65 -19.06 17.77
CA HIS A 368 1.94 -17.62 17.79
C HIS A 368 1.35 -16.96 19.05
N PRO A 369 2.17 -16.29 19.91
CA PRO A 369 1.74 -15.80 21.22
C PRO A 369 0.50 -14.89 21.18
N ARG A 370 0.40 -13.99 20.20
CA ARG A 370 -0.77 -13.09 20.09
C ARG A 370 -2.08 -13.84 19.81
N VAL A 371 -2.02 -14.91 19.02
CA VAL A 371 -3.20 -15.73 18.68
C VAL A 371 -3.59 -16.56 19.89
N THR A 372 -2.63 -17.32 20.42
CA THR A 372 -2.88 -18.26 21.52
C THR A 372 -3.28 -17.56 22.81
N ASN A 373 -2.68 -16.41 23.15
CA ASN A 373 -3.04 -15.66 24.36
C ASN A 373 -4.48 -15.10 24.26
N SER A 374 -4.86 -14.55 23.11
CA SER A 374 -6.20 -14.01 22.90
C SER A 374 -7.24 -15.13 22.90
N ALA A 375 -6.94 -16.26 22.24
CA ALA A 375 -7.82 -17.43 22.22
C ALA A 375 -7.99 -18.07 23.60
N HIS A 376 -6.92 -18.23 24.37
CA HIS A 376 -7.00 -18.72 25.76
C HIS A 376 -7.78 -17.76 26.66
N SER A 377 -7.60 -16.44 26.50
CA SER A 377 -8.37 -15.44 27.23
C SER A 377 -9.87 -15.63 26.97
N CYS A 378 -10.28 -15.74 25.70
CA CYS A 378 -11.67 -16.02 25.33
C CYS A 378 -12.19 -17.33 25.96
N LEU A 379 -11.44 -18.43 25.83
CA LEU A 379 -11.83 -19.73 26.38
C LEU A 379 -12.02 -19.69 27.90
N SER A 380 -11.14 -18.99 28.62
CA SER A 380 -11.22 -18.85 30.08
C SER A 380 -12.50 -18.13 30.52
N LEU A 381 -12.94 -17.11 29.76
CA LEU A 381 -14.15 -16.35 30.03
C LEU A 381 -15.43 -17.15 29.69
N LEU A 382 -15.36 -18.05 28.71
CA LEU A 382 -16.49 -18.89 28.28
C LEU A 382 -16.66 -20.20 29.10
N SER A 383 -15.59 -20.65 29.77
CA SER A 383 -15.53 -21.93 30.51
C SER A 383 -16.63 -22.12 31.58
N PRO A 384 -17.02 -21.11 32.39
CA PRO A 384 -18.05 -21.28 33.43
C PRO A 384 -19.43 -21.66 32.87
N LEU A 385 -19.71 -21.34 31.60
CA LEU A 385 -21.00 -21.61 30.94
C LEU A 385 -20.94 -22.86 30.06
N ALA A 386 -19.79 -23.17 29.47
CA ALA A 386 -19.61 -24.36 28.64
C ALA A 386 -19.88 -25.66 29.42
N SER A 387 -19.47 -25.73 30.70
CA SER A 387 -19.73 -26.86 31.60
C SER A 387 -21.21 -27.00 32.01
N SER A 388 -21.95 -25.89 32.05
CA SER A 388 -23.40 -25.88 32.31
C SER A 388 -24.23 -26.26 31.07
N ALA A 389 -23.73 -25.96 29.87
CA ALA A 389 -24.39 -26.30 28.62
C ALA A 389 -24.27 -27.81 28.31
N SER A 390 -23.09 -28.40 28.51
CA SER A 390 -22.85 -29.84 28.28
C SER A 390 -23.60 -30.75 29.26
N SER A 391 -23.93 -30.26 30.45
CA SER A 391 -24.77 -30.97 31.43
C SER A 391 -26.28 -30.84 31.17
N SER A 392 -26.69 -29.88 30.33
CA SER A 392 -28.10 -29.69 29.95
C SER A 392 -28.50 -30.41 28.65
N SER A 393 -27.53 -30.80 27.81
CA SER A 393 -27.76 -31.54 26.55
C SER A 393 -27.80 -33.06 26.71
N SER A 394 -27.56 -33.58 27.92
CA SER A 394 -27.57 -35.02 28.24
C SER A 394 -28.86 -35.49 28.93
N VAL A 395 -29.90 -34.64 28.96
CA VAL A 395 -31.24 -34.98 29.48
C VAL A 395 -32.28 -34.72 28.40
N VAL A 396 -32.34 -35.61 27.40
CA VAL A 396 -33.53 -35.89 26.60
C VAL A 396 -33.58 -37.39 26.33
#